data_AF-A0A7S2QS47-F1
#
_entry.id   AF-A0A7S2QS47-F1
#
_cell.length_a   1.000
_cell.length_b   1.000
_cell.length_c   1.000
_cell.angle_alpha   90.00
_cell.angle_beta   90.00
_cell.angle_gamma   90.00
#
_symmetry.space_group_name_H-M   'P 1'
#
loop_
_entity.id
_entity.type
_entity.pdbx_description
1 polymer ?
#
loop_
_entity_poly.entity_id
_entity_poly.type
_entity_poly.pdbx_seq_one_letter_code
_entity_poly.pdbx_strand_id
1 'polypeptide(L)'
;ICRHSIARIMRSGFLLAARSAMSNQRARYAMRNRLASAVARMPAKYHSQFWAFCFSTGAAVLHLYCSFARAERKETKRESILKPDAPGGFPGQTVGDYDLYINSPKSEDLKLLVREFEKGHEVWPWVWLWRNENGPHHVFIGVNANIRNRIEELAQDHRNNILLIDTMKERGKFATDAFYHKCRCAIVENKVALIDPKAKILMLDDERVACFDECTMAFRPRVSG
;
A
#
# COMPACT_ATOMS: atom_id res chain seq x y z
N ILE A 1 1.80 10.59 -43.74
CA ILE A 1 2.95 10.74 -42.80
C ILE A 1 3.99 9.69 -43.17
N CYS A 2 5.14 10.11 -43.70
CA CYS A 2 6.10 9.23 -44.38
C CYS A 2 6.95 8.41 -43.38
N ARG A 3 7.35 7.18 -43.74
CA ARG A 3 8.14 6.23 -42.89
C ARG A 3 9.42 6.85 -42.31
N HIS A 4 10.00 7.84 -42.98
CA HIS A 4 11.18 8.57 -42.52
C HIS A 4 10.90 9.60 -41.40
N SER A 5 9.67 10.09 -41.27
CA SER A 5 9.32 11.12 -40.27
C SER A 5 9.13 10.53 -38.87
N ILE A 6 8.60 9.31 -38.75
CA ILE A 6 8.37 8.65 -37.46
C ILE A 6 9.71 8.20 -36.83
N ALA A 7 10.62 7.65 -37.63
CA ALA A 7 11.94 7.20 -37.15
C ALA A 7 12.81 8.37 -36.66
N ARG A 8 12.69 9.56 -37.28
CA ARG A 8 13.45 10.75 -36.88
C ARG A 8 12.91 11.37 -35.59
N ILE A 9 11.58 11.43 -35.42
CA ILE A 9 10.91 11.89 -34.18
C ILE A 9 11.19 10.93 -33.02
N MET A 10 11.19 9.61 -33.26
CA MET A 10 11.51 8.62 -32.23
C MET A 10 12.99 8.63 -31.84
N ARG A 11 13.94 8.91 -32.75
CA ARG A 11 15.37 8.96 -32.40
C ARG A 11 15.75 10.19 -31.58
N SER A 12 15.28 11.38 -31.94
CA SER A 12 15.69 12.61 -31.25
C SER A 12 14.99 12.81 -29.91
N GLY A 13 13.70 12.48 -29.78
CA GLY A 13 12.96 12.59 -28.52
C GLY A 13 13.32 11.52 -27.49
N PHE A 14 13.54 10.28 -27.94
CA PHE A 14 13.80 9.14 -27.05
C PHE A 14 15.21 9.14 -26.47
N LEU A 15 16.23 9.50 -27.26
CA LEU A 15 17.62 9.54 -26.79
C LEU A 15 17.89 10.71 -25.83
N LEU A 16 17.26 11.87 -26.03
CA LEU A 16 17.34 12.99 -25.09
C LEU A 16 16.63 12.68 -23.76
N ALA A 17 15.44 12.07 -23.83
CA ALA A 17 14.69 11.66 -22.64
C ALA A 17 15.40 10.54 -21.86
N ALA A 18 15.99 9.57 -22.57
CA ALA A 18 16.75 8.49 -21.95
C ALA A 18 18.01 9.00 -21.24
N ARG A 19 18.73 9.98 -21.80
CA ARG A 19 19.89 10.61 -21.14
C ARG A 19 19.50 11.41 -19.90
N SER A 20 18.39 12.15 -19.94
CA SER A 20 17.90 12.92 -18.79
C SER A 20 17.25 12.05 -17.69
N ALA A 21 16.78 10.85 -18.02
CA ALA A 21 16.10 9.95 -17.08
C ALA A 21 17.06 9.11 -16.20
N MET A 22 18.36 9.10 -16.47
CA MET A 22 19.30 8.26 -15.71
C MET A 22 19.62 8.78 -14.29
N SER A 23 19.24 10.01 -13.92
CA SER A 23 19.51 10.58 -12.59
C SER A 23 18.29 10.79 -11.68
N ASN A 24 17.05 10.60 -12.18
CA ASN A 24 15.84 10.94 -11.41
C ASN A 24 14.80 9.79 -11.43
N GLN A 25 14.44 9.28 -10.25
CA GLN A 25 13.49 8.16 -10.08
C GLN A 25 12.06 8.50 -10.53
N ARG A 26 11.61 9.75 -10.36
CA ARG A 26 10.29 10.21 -10.86
C ARG A 26 10.28 10.29 -12.39
N ALA A 27 11.39 10.72 -13.00
CA ALA A 27 11.52 10.75 -14.46
C ALA A 27 11.51 9.33 -15.07
N ARG A 28 12.15 8.36 -14.41
CA ARG A 28 12.09 6.94 -14.79
C ARG A 28 10.65 6.39 -14.72
N TYR A 29 9.89 6.75 -13.69
CA TYR A 29 8.51 6.31 -13.53
C TYR A 29 7.56 6.95 -14.55
N ALA A 30 7.67 8.26 -14.79
CA ALA A 30 6.88 8.95 -15.80
C ALA A 30 7.19 8.44 -17.23
N MET A 31 8.46 8.15 -17.53
CA MET A 31 8.86 7.56 -18.80
C MET A 31 8.34 6.12 -18.94
N ARG A 32 8.38 5.32 -17.86
CA ARG A 32 7.80 3.97 -17.79
C ARG A 32 6.31 3.97 -18.16
N ASN A 33 5.50 4.82 -17.53
CA ASN A 33 4.05 4.84 -17.77
C ASN A 33 3.71 5.33 -19.18
N ARG A 34 4.47 6.29 -19.72
CA ARG A 34 4.30 6.78 -21.10
C ARG A 34 4.67 5.73 -22.14
N LEU A 35 5.75 4.97 -21.92
CA LEU A 35 6.18 3.88 -22.81
C LEU A 35 5.18 2.72 -22.81
N ALA A 36 4.76 2.25 -21.63
CA ALA A 36 3.79 1.17 -21.51
C ALA A 36 2.46 1.54 -22.21
N SER A 37 1.97 2.76 -21.98
CA SER A 37 0.74 3.25 -22.61
C SER A 37 0.89 3.45 -24.13
N ALA A 38 2.08 3.81 -24.63
CA ALA A 38 2.34 3.93 -26.06
C ALA A 38 2.42 2.56 -26.76
N VAL A 39 3.01 1.55 -26.10
CA VAL A 39 3.10 0.17 -26.61
C VAL A 39 1.71 -0.49 -26.59
N ALA A 40 0.94 -0.31 -25.52
CA ALA A 40 -0.42 -0.86 -25.42
C ALA A 40 -1.38 -0.30 -26.49
N ARG A 41 -1.18 0.96 -26.89
CA ARG A 41 -1.96 1.61 -27.97
C ARG A 41 -1.43 1.29 -29.38
N MET A 42 -0.35 0.53 -29.50
CA MET A 42 0.26 0.22 -30.80
C MET A 42 -0.51 -0.92 -31.48
N PRO A 43 -1.01 -0.74 -32.72
CA PRO A 43 -1.66 -1.81 -33.47
C PRO A 43 -0.74 -3.01 -33.67
N ALA A 44 -1.26 -4.23 -33.54
CA ALA A 44 -0.49 -5.49 -33.56
C ALA A 44 0.43 -5.63 -34.78
N LYS A 45 0.03 -5.11 -35.94
CA LYS A 45 0.84 -5.11 -37.18
C LYS A 45 2.16 -4.35 -37.09
N TYR A 46 2.35 -3.51 -36.08
CA TYR A 46 3.60 -2.76 -35.84
C TYR A 46 4.48 -3.37 -34.74
N HIS A 47 4.00 -4.40 -34.02
CA HIS A 47 4.76 -5.02 -32.94
C HIS A 47 6.06 -5.65 -33.45
N SER A 48 6.03 -6.33 -34.60
CA SER A 48 7.24 -6.94 -35.20
C SER A 48 8.30 -5.90 -35.57
N GLN A 49 7.90 -4.70 -36.00
CA GLN A 49 8.81 -3.60 -36.31
C GLN A 49 9.38 -2.95 -35.04
N PHE A 50 8.58 -2.86 -33.98
CA PHE A 50 9.03 -2.43 -32.66
C PHE A 50 10.08 -3.40 -32.08
N TRP A 51 9.85 -4.71 -32.21
CA TRP A 51 10.82 -5.74 -31.81
C TRP A 51 12.13 -5.63 -32.59
N ALA A 52 12.08 -5.50 -33.91
CA ALA A 52 13.27 -5.30 -34.75
C ALA A 52 14.07 -4.04 -34.35
N PHE A 53 13.36 -2.95 -34.01
CA PHE A 53 13.98 -1.73 -33.50
C PHE A 53 14.69 -1.96 -32.15
N CYS A 54 14.02 -2.60 -31.18
CA CYS A 54 14.60 -2.93 -29.87
C CYS A 54 15.85 -3.81 -29.97
N PHE A 55 15.87 -4.79 -30.88
CA PHE A 55 17.05 -5.62 -31.17
C PHE A 55 18.20 -4.80 -31.78
N SER A 56 17.89 -3.84 -32.67
CA SER A 56 18.91 -2.98 -33.30
C SER A 56 19.49 -1.91 -32.37
N THR A 57 18.76 -1.50 -31.34
CA THR A 57 19.19 -0.46 -30.38
C THR A 57 20.03 -0.99 -29.20
N GLY A 58 20.41 -2.27 -29.24
CA GLY A 58 21.37 -2.87 -28.31
C GLY A 58 20.73 -3.48 -27.06
N ALA A 59 21.50 -4.39 -26.45
CA ALA A 59 21.08 -5.28 -25.36
C ALA A 59 20.42 -4.57 -24.17
N ALA A 60 20.70 -3.29 -23.91
CA ALA A 60 20.12 -2.54 -22.81
C ALA A 60 18.59 -2.37 -22.91
N VAL A 61 18.04 -2.18 -24.11
CA VAL A 61 16.59 -2.03 -24.32
C VAL A 61 15.88 -3.37 -24.16
N LEU A 62 16.47 -4.44 -24.69
CA LEU A 62 15.97 -5.81 -24.51
C LEU A 62 16.05 -6.25 -23.05
N HIS A 63 17.12 -5.90 -22.33
CA HIS A 63 17.28 -6.22 -20.91
C HIS A 63 16.29 -5.45 -20.04
N LEU A 64 16.01 -4.17 -20.36
CA LEU A 64 14.93 -3.41 -19.72
C LEU A 64 13.59 -4.11 -19.95
N TYR A 65 13.27 -4.47 -21.19
CA TYR A 65 12.01 -5.13 -21.54
C TYR A 65 11.88 -6.52 -20.90
N CYS A 66 12.92 -7.35 -20.91
CA CYS A 66 12.89 -8.65 -20.25
C CYS A 66 12.75 -8.53 -18.73
N SER A 67 13.36 -7.50 -18.11
CA SER A 67 13.11 -7.15 -16.71
C SER A 67 11.67 -6.67 -16.49
N PHE A 68 11.08 -5.92 -17.42
CA PHE A 68 9.66 -5.53 -17.39
C PHE A 68 8.72 -6.73 -17.47
N ALA A 69 8.90 -7.60 -18.48
CA ALA A 69 8.07 -8.79 -18.67
C ALA A 69 8.20 -9.80 -17.52
N ARG A 70 9.37 -9.86 -16.85
CA ARG A 70 9.57 -10.67 -15.64
C ARG A 70 8.97 -10.04 -14.39
N ALA A 71 8.96 -8.70 -14.27
CA ALA A 71 8.32 -7.99 -13.17
C ALA A 71 6.80 -8.14 -13.24
N GLU A 72 6.21 -7.93 -14.43
CA GLU A 72 4.77 -8.15 -14.65
C GLU A 72 4.39 -9.62 -14.36
N ARG A 73 5.12 -10.61 -14.90
CA ARG A 73 4.84 -12.03 -14.61
C ARG A 73 5.00 -12.44 -13.14
N LYS A 74 5.74 -11.70 -12.32
CA LYS A 74 5.87 -11.98 -10.89
C LYS A 74 4.78 -11.28 -10.06
N GLU A 75 4.34 -10.10 -10.47
CA GLU A 75 3.20 -9.41 -9.85
C GLU A 75 1.88 -10.14 -10.16
N THR A 76 1.64 -10.58 -11.40
CA THR A 76 0.39 -11.28 -11.78
C THR A 76 0.25 -12.69 -11.17
N LYS A 77 1.34 -13.32 -10.70
CA LYS A 77 1.30 -14.72 -10.23
C LYS A 77 1.01 -14.90 -8.74
N ARG A 78 0.80 -13.80 -8.00
CA ARG A 78 0.37 -13.84 -6.58
C ARG A 78 -1.08 -13.42 -6.36
N GLU A 79 -1.79 -13.04 -7.42
CA GLU A 79 -3.25 -13.03 -7.41
C GLU A 79 -3.69 -14.50 -7.33
N SER A 80 -4.10 -14.95 -6.14
CA SER A 80 -5.03 -16.08 -6.08
C SER A 80 -6.20 -15.68 -6.97
N ILE A 81 -6.38 -16.34 -8.11
CA ILE A 81 -7.43 -16.05 -9.09
C ILE A 81 -8.76 -16.37 -8.41
N LEU A 82 -9.23 -15.46 -7.58
CA LEU A 82 -10.58 -15.45 -7.08
C LEU A 82 -11.47 -15.01 -8.23
N LYS A 83 -12.63 -15.65 -8.33
CA LYS A 83 -13.58 -15.26 -9.35
C LYS A 83 -14.14 -13.88 -8.99
N PRO A 84 -14.34 -12.97 -9.96
CA PRO A 84 -14.86 -11.63 -9.68
C PRO A 84 -16.20 -11.62 -8.96
N ASP A 85 -17.03 -12.65 -9.16
CA ASP A 85 -18.34 -12.85 -8.55
C ASP A 85 -18.29 -13.52 -7.15
N ALA A 86 -17.10 -13.87 -6.67
CA ALA A 86 -16.96 -14.40 -5.31
C ALA A 86 -17.35 -13.31 -4.28
N PRO A 87 -17.94 -13.71 -3.14
CA PRO A 87 -18.21 -12.77 -2.05
C PRO A 87 -16.96 -11.99 -1.67
N GLY A 88 -17.10 -10.67 -1.59
CA GLY A 88 -16.04 -9.77 -1.16
C GLY A 88 -16.00 -9.62 0.36
N GLY A 89 -15.38 -8.53 0.78
CA GLY A 89 -15.14 -8.21 2.18
C GLY A 89 -16.37 -7.77 2.97
N PHE A 90 -17.25 -6.99 2.34
CA PHE A 90 -18.48 -6.50 2.94
C PHE A 90 -19.73 -7.19 2.37
N PRO A 91 -20.82 -7.28 3.16
CA PRO A 91 -22.10 -7.81 2.68
C PRO A 91 -22.57 -7.08 1.42
N GLY A 92 -22.83 -7.84 0.35
CA GLY A 92 -23.29 -7.32 -0.93
C GLY A 92 -22.18 -6.82 -1.86
N GLN A 93 -20.91 -6.85 -1.45
CA GLN A 93 -19.76 -6.61 -2.31
C GLN A 93 -19.18 -7.93 -2.81
N THR A 94 -18.53 -7.86 -3.95
CA THR A 94 -17.84 -8.95 -4.63
C THR A 94 -16.35 -8.63 -4.78
N VAL A 95 -15.53 -9.63 -5.06
CA VAL A 95 -14.10 -9.42 -5.33
C VAL A 95 -13.87 -8.43 -6.48
N GLY A 96 -14.76 -8.44 -7.48
CA GLY A 96 -14.69 -7.53 -8.63
C GLY A 96 -14.96 -6.05 -8.32
N ASP A 97 -15.44 -5.72 -7.12
CA ASP A 97 -15.68 -4.33 -6.70
C ASP A 97 -14.41 -3.61 -6.23
N TYR A 98 -13.29 -4.34 -6.07
CA TYR A 98 -12.02 -3.79 -5.61
C TYR A 98 -10.97 -3.83 -6.73
N ASP A 99 -10.16 -2.77 -6.83
CA ASP A 99 -9.00 -2.72 -7.73
C ASP A 99 -7.88 -3.67 -7.26
N LEU A 100 -7.79 -3.92 -5.95
CA LEU A 100 -6.89 -4.89 -5.34
C LEU A 100 -7.61 -5.66 -4.23
N TYR A 101 -7.68 -6.98 -4.36
CA TYR A 101 -8.26 -7.86 -3.34
C TYR A 101 -7.24 -8.92 -2.90
N ILE A 102 -7.03 -9.03 -1.59
CA ILE A 102 -6.12 -10.02 -0.98
C ILE A 102 -6.89 -10.86 0.05
N ASN A 103 -7.27 -12.08 -0.32
CA ASN A 103 -8.09 -12.98 0.50
C ASN A 103 -7.41 -13.53 1.77
N SER A 104 -6.08 -13.50 1.80
CA SER A 104 -5.29 -14.08 2.89
C SER A 104 -3.98 -13.29 3.01
N PRO A 105 -4.07 -12.03 3.46
CA PRO A 105 -2.94 -11.12 3.49
C PRO A 105 -1.85 -11.65 4.42
N LYS A 106 -0.60 -11.33 4.08
CA LYS A 106 0.57 -11.49 4.96
C LYS A 106 1.09 -10.11 5.33
N SER A 107 1.92 -10.03 6.37
CA SER A 107 2.52 -8.75 6.79
C SER A 107 3.23 -8.01 5.65
N GLU A 108 3.86 -8.73 4.72
CA GLU A 108 4.54 -8.15 3.56
C GLU A 108 3.59 -7.52 2.53
N ASP A 109 2.34 -7.98 2.47
CA ASP A 109 1.32 -7.49 1.54
C ASP A 109 0.70 -6.16 2.02
N LEU A 110 0.82 -5.82 3.31
CA LEU A 110 0.29 -4.57 3.88
C LEU A 110 0.85 -3.33 3.19
N LYS A 111 2.14 -3.35 2.83
CA LYS A 111 2.78 -2.27 2.07
C LYS A 111 2.21 -2.12 0.67
N LEU A 112 1.84 -3.22 0.03
CA LEU A 112 1.24 -3.21 -1.30
C LEU A 112 -0.16 -2.59 -1.22
N LEU A 113 -0.99 -3.04 -0.28
CA LEU A 113 -2.34 -2.49 -0.05
C LEU A 113 -2.31 -0.98 0.11
N VAL A 114 -1.47 -0.51 1.05
CA VAL A 114 -1.31 0.92 1.32
C VAL A 114 -0.85 1.69 0.09
N ARG A 115 0.13 1.16 -0.65
CA ARG A 115 0.65 1.82 -1.85
C ARG A 115 -0.39 1.95 -2.96
N GLU A 116 -1.26 0.96 -3.13
CA GLU A 116 -2.34 1.05 -4.12
C GLU A 116 -3.44 2.00 -3.65
N PHE A 117 -3.81 1.96 -2.36
CA PHE A 117 -4.74 2.93 -1.76
C PHE A 117 -4.27 4.39 -1.94
N GLU A 118 -2.97 4.68 -1.75
CA GLU A 118 -2.39 6.00 -1.99
C GLU A 118 -2.53 6.50 -3.44
N LYS A 119 -2.75 5.59 -4.41
CA LYS A 119 -3.01 5.95 -5.81
C LYS A 119 -4.50 6.21 -6.09
N GLY A 120 -5.36 6.07 -5.08
CA GLY A 120 -6.81 6.21 -5.21
C GLY A 120 -7.50 4.93 -5.66
N HIS A 121 -6.87 3.77 -5.50
CA HIS A 121 -7.49 2.47 -5.79
C HIS A 121 -8.33 2.00 -4.60
N GLU A 122 -9.44 1.31 -4.89
CA GLU A 122 -10.27 0.64 -3.91
C GLU A 122 -9.63 -0.71 -3.55
N VAL A 123 -9.32 -0.92 -2.27
CA VAL A 123 -8.52 -2.08 -1.82
C VAL A 123 -9.19 -2.88 -0.71
N TRP A 124 -9.00 -4.19 -0.75
CA TRP A 124 -9.36 -5.12 0.32
C TRP A 124 -8.16 -5.98 0.71
N PRO A 125 -7.83 -6.15 2.01
CA PRO A 125 -8.39 -5.51 3.21
C PRO A 125 -8.41 -3.97 3.20
N TRP A 126 -9.42 -3.38 3.85
CA TRP A 126 -9.70 -1.94 3.82
C TRP A 126 -8.74 -1.09 4.67
N VAL A 127 -8.18 -0.04 4.06
CA VAL A 127 -7.37 0.98 4.75
C VAL A 127 -8.30 1.94 5.49
N TRP A 128 -8.47 1.71 6.79
CA TRP A 128 -9.39 2.48 7.63
C TRP A 128 -8.73 3.72 8.24
N LEU A 129 -7.54 3.55 8.82
CA LEU A 129 -6.83 4.63 9.50
C LEU A 129 -5.55 4.96 8.76
N TRP A 130 -5.55 6.12 8.12
CA TRP A 130 -4.41 6.64 7.38
C TRP A 130 -3.56 7.59 8.21
N ARG A 131 -2.31 7.82 7.79
CA ARG A 131 -1.43 8.80 8.44
C ARG A 131 -2.02 10.19 8.27
N ASN A 132 -2.02 10.97 9.35
CA ASN A 132 -2.51 12.34 9.33
C ASN A 132 -1.37 13.28 8.99
N GLU A 133 -1.54 14.13 7.98
CA GLU A 133 -0.55 15.16 7.63
C GLU A 133 -0.37 16.18 8.76
N ASN A 134 -1.38 16.34 9.61
CA ASN A 134 -1.42 17.38 10.65
C ASN A 134 -0.84 16.93 12.00
N GLY A 135 -0.43 15.68 12.15
CA GLY A 135 0.18 15.19 13.40
C GLY A 135 0.32 13.66 13.46
N PRO A 136 1.14 13.17 14.40
CA PRO A 136 1.48 11.75 14.47
C PRO A 136 0.30 10.91 14.93
N HIS A 137 0.22 9.69 14.38
CA HIS A 137 -0.73 8.67 14.79
C HIS A 137 -0.07 7.68 15.76
N HIS A 138 -0.52 7.69 17.00
CA HIS A 138 -0.08 6.82 18.09
C HIS A 138 -1.05 5.65 18.25
N VAL A 139 -0.53 4.43 18.16
CA VAL A 139 -1.29 3.20 18.39
C VAL A 139 -0.82 2.52 19.68
N PHE A 140 -1.76 2.19 20.54
CA PHE A 140 -1.54 1.40 21.76
C PHE A 140 -2.20 0.04 21.62
N ILE A 141 -1.43 -1.04 21.79
CA ILE A 141 -1.96 -2.42 21.83
C ILE A 141 -1.95 -2.89 23.27
N GLY A 142 -3.14 -2.99 23.86
CA GLY A 142 -3.33 -3.17 25.29
C GLY A 142 -3.03 -1.91 26.10
N VAL A 143 -3.54 -1.85 27.32
CA VAL A 143 -3.22 -0.78 28.28
C VAL A 143 -2.64 -1.32 29.59
N ASN A 144 -1.77 -0.51 30.19
CA ASN A 144 -1.29 -0.59 31.57
C ASN A 144 -1.17 0.84 32.13
N ALA A 145 -0.74 1.00 33.40
CA ALA A 145 -0.63 2.31 34.04
C ALA A 145 0.27 3.30 33.27
N ASN A 146 1.40 2.82 32.73
CA ASN A 146 2.33 3.67 31.97
C ASN A 146 1.71 4.14 30.64
N ILE A 147 1.04 3.24 29.93
CA ILE A 147 0.33 3.60 28.69
C ILE A 147 -0.82 4.56 28.97
N ARG A 148 -1.57 4.37 30.06
CA ARG A 148 -2.63 5.30 30.46
C ARG A 148 -2.08 6.71 30.66
N ASN A 149 -0.96 6.85 31.37
CA ASN A 149 -0.32 8.15 31.57
C ASN A 149 0.19 8.74 30.25
N ARG A 150 0.78 7.91 29.40
CA ARG A 150 1.24 8.33 28.07
C ARG A 150 0.10 8.84 27.18
N ILE A 151 -1.06 8.21 27.22
CA ILE A 151 -2.27 8.67 26.51
C ILE A 151 -2.68 10.06 27.01
N GLU A 152 -2.69 10.28 28.32
CA GLU A 152 -3.06 11.57 28.92
C GLU A 152 -2.08 12.70 28.53
N GLU A 153 -0.78 12.39 28.48
CA GLU A 153 0.26 13.31 28.01
C GLU A 153 0.09 13.65 26.53
N LEU A 154 -0.06 12.64 25.67
CA LEU A 154 -0.23 12.85 24.23
C LEU A 154 -1.50 13.63 23.91
N ALA A 155 -2.57 13.43 24.68
CA ALA A 155 -3.84 14.11 24.48
C ALA A 155 -3.78 15.63 24.69
N GLN A 156 -2.73 16.14 25.35
CA GLN A 156 -2.52 17.59 25.54
C GLN A 156 -2.27 18.32 24.21
N ASP A 157 -1.68 17.65 23.22
CA ASP A 157 -1.58 18.21 21.86
C ASP A 157 -2.75 17.71 21.00
N HIS A 158 -3.53 18.66 20.48
CA HIS A 158 -4.70 18.37 19.65
C HIS A 158 -4.36 17.68 18.32
N ARG A 159 -3.11 17.79 17.86
CA ARG A 159 -2.63 17.20 16.61
C ARG A 159 -2.35 15.70 16.70
N ASN A 160 -2.13 15.19 17.92
CA ASN A 160 -1.92 13.76 18.12
C ASN A 160 -3.23 13.00 17.90
N ASN A 161 -3.17 11.98 17.05
CA ASN A 161 -4.24 11.01 16.89
C ASN A 161 -3.90 9.76 17.69
N ILE A 162 -4.84 9.29 18.51
CA ILE A 162 -4.60 8.19 19.45
C ILE A 162 -5.59 7.07 19.16
N LEU A 163 -5.08 5.87 18.91
CA LEU A 163 -5.83 4.64 18.78
C LEU A 163 -5.43 3.68 19.90
N LEU A 164 -6.41 3.17 20.65
CA LEU A 164 -6.25 2.09 21.62
C LEU A 164 -6.94 0.83 21.11
N ILE A 165 -6.16 -0.25 21.01
CA ILE A 165 -6.63 -1.59 20.68
C ILE A 165 -6.61 -2.42 21.98
N ASP A 166 -7.74 -2.53 22.65
CA ASP A 166 -7.90 -3.37 23.84
C ASP A 166 -9.36 -3.68 24.14
N THR A 167 -9.59 -4.79 24.85
CA THR A 167 -10.92 -5.21 25.28
C THR A 167 -11.42 -4.33 26.44
N MET A 168 -12.74 -4.14 26.53
CA MET A 168 -13.38 -3.38 27.61
C MET A 168 -12.96 -3.88 29.00
N LYS A 169 -12.98 -5.20 29.19
CA LYS A 169 -12.61 -5.86 30.45
C LYS A 169 -11.20 -5.49 30.91
N GLU A 170 -10.25 -5.43 29.99
CA GLU A 170 -8.86 -5.19 30.32
C GLU A 170 -8.56 -3.70 30.47
N ARG A 171 -9.09 -2.84 29.59
CA ARG A 171 -8.87 -1.40 29.68
C ARG A 171 -9.57 -0.75 30.88
N GLY A 172 -10.72 -1.30 31.28
CA GLY A 172 -11.48 -0.85 32.44
C GLY A 172 -10.75 -1.02 33.78
N LYS A 173 -9.68 -1.83 33.83
CA LYS A 173 -8.82 -1.98 35.01
C LYS A 173 -7.97 -0.74 35.28
N PHE A 174 -7.75 0.11 34.28
CA PHE A 174 -6.81 1.24 34.36
C PHE A 174 -7.49 2.60 34.23
N ALA A 175 -8.58 2.69 33.48
CA ALA A 175 -9.36 3.92 33.36
C ALA A 175 -10.79 3.65 32.87
N THR A 176 -11.70 4.59 33.09
CA THR A 176 -13.07 4.55 32.57
C THR A 176 -13.11 4.99 31.11
N ASP A 177 -14.17 4.62 30.37
CA ASP A 177 -14.36 5.09 28.99
C ASP A 177 -14.41 6.63 28.90
N ALA A 178 -14.93 7.30 29.94
CA ALA A 178 -14.92 8.76 30.02
C ALA A 178 -13.50 9.37 29.95
N PHE A 179 -12.49 8.71 30.52
CA PHE A 179 -11.10 9.12 30.40
C PHE A 179 -10.61 9.05 28.95
N TYR A 180 -10.86 7.92 28.27
CA TYR A 180 -10.43 7.72 26.88
C TYR A 180 -11.15 8.68 25.92
N HIS A 181 -12.45 8.93 26.13
CA HIS A 181 -13.20 9.94 25.39
C HIS A 181 -12.64 11.36 25.60
N LYS A 182 -12.34 11.74 26.85
CA LYS A 182 -11.69 13.03 27.17
C LYS A 182 -10.33 13.15 26.46
N CYS A 183 -9.59 12.06 26.33
CA CYS A 183 -8.29 12.01 25.66
C CYS A 183 -8.40 11.92 24.13
N ARG A 184 -9.62 11.97 23.55
CA ARG A 184 -9.86 11.83 22.09
C ARG A 184 -9.27 10.54 21.51
N CYS A 185 -9.31 9.48 22.31
CA CYS A 185 -8.82 8.16 21.92
C CYS A 185 -9.90 7.42 21.12
N ALA A 186 -9.57 7.00 19.89
CA ALA A 186 -10.34 5.98 19.21
C ALA A 186 -10.08 4.64 19.92
N ILE A 187 -11.13 3.86 20.18
CA ILE A 187 -11.03 2.57 20.86
C ILE A 187 -11.53 1.48 19.93
N VAL A 188 -10.77 0.40 19.83
CA VAL A 188 -11.12 -0.78 19.05
C VAL A 188 -10.87 -2.04 19.89
N GLU A 189 -11.81 -2.98 19.84
CA GLU A 189 -11.76 -4.20 20.66
C GLU A 189 -11.21 -5.42 19.91
N ASN A 190 -11.02 -5.29 18.59
CA ASN A 190 -10.46 -6.30 17.72
C ASN A 190 -9.02 -6.65 18.07
N LYS A 191 -8.58 -7.86 17.69
CA LYS A 191 -7.19 -8.28 17.87
C LYS A 191 -6.35 -7.83 16.68
N VAL A 192 -5.06 -7.60 16.92
CA VAL A 192 -4.10 -7.43 15.83
C VAL A 192 -3.85 -8.78 15.19
N ALA A 193 -4.22 -8.92 13.92
CA ALA A 193 -4.00 -10.11 13.11
C ALA A 193 -2.61 -10.10 12.46
N LEU A 194 -2.20 -8.96 11.90
CA LEU A 194 -0.90 -8.79 11.25
C LEU A 194 -0.26 -7.46 11.66
N ILE A 195 1.06 -7.43 11.66
CA ILE A 195 1.83 -6.21 11.83
C ILE A 195 3.08 -6.23 10.94
N ASP A 196 3.33 -5.10 10.27
CA ASP A 196 4.60 -4.78 9.63
C ASP A 196 5.21 -3.56 10.33
N PRO A 197 6.07 -3.77 11.34
CA PRO A 197 6.63 -2.67 12.12
C PRO A 197 7.60 -1.82 11.30
N LYS A 198 8.19 -2.35 10.23
CA LYS A 198 9.08 -1.59 9.34
C LYS A 198 8.29 -0.63 8.46
N ALA A 199 7.13 -1.08 7.97
CA ALA A 199 6.21 -0.23 7.22
C ALA A 199 5.41 0.73 8.12
N LYS A 200 5.33 0.40 9.41
CA LYS A 200 4.43 1.01 10.39
C LYS A 200 2.95 0.86 10.00
N ILE A 201 2.56 -0.38 9.72
CA ILE A 201 1.20 -0.75 9.33
C ILE A 201 0.80 -1.97 10.16
N LEU A 202 -0.44 -2.00 10.64
CA LEU A 202 -1.05 -3.18 11.24
C LEU A 202 -2.39 -3.48 10.58
N MET A 203 -2.85 -4.72 10.76
CA MET A 203 -4.17 -5.16 10.37
C MET A 203 -4.86 -5.83 11.55
N LEU A 204 -6.14 -5.52 11.73
CA LEU A 204 -7.02 -6.12 12.72
C LEU A 204 -7.65 -7.41 12.20
N ASP A 205 -8.25 -8.20 13.08
CA ASP A 205 -8.92 -9.46 12.75
C ASP A 205 -10.22 -9.30 11.95
N ASP A 206 -10.78 -8.08 11.88
CA ASP A 206 -11.87 -7.69 10.99
C ASP A 206 -11.37 -7.01 9.71
N GLU A 207 -10.11 -7.28 9.35
CA GLU A 207 -9.48 -6.86 8.10
C GLU A 207 -9.29 -5.33 7.99
N ARG A 208 -9.53 -4.55 9.07
CA ARG A 208 -9.15 -3.13 9.11
C ARG A 208 -7.64 -2.96 9.10
N VAL A 209 -7.13 -2.17 8.16
CA VAL A 209 -5.73 -1.77 8.11
C VAL A 209 -5.57 -0.37 8.73
N ALA A 210 -4.59 -0.23 9.62
CA ALA A 210 -4.25 1.03 10.27
C ALA A 210 -2.76 1.34 10.11
N CYS A 211 -2.45 2.55 9.66
CA CYS A 211 -1.11 3.09 9.58
C CYS A 211 -0.78 3.92 10.81
N PHE A 212 0.45 3.80 11.31
CA PHE A 212 0.89 4.47 12.52
C PHE A 212 2.24 5.14 12.37
N ASP A 213 2.52 6.10 13.25
CA ASP A 213 3.85 6.70 13.41
C ASP A 213 4.59 6.07 14.58
N GLU A 214 3.86 5.81 15.67
CA GLU A 214 4.35 5.14 16.87
C GLU A 214 3.39 4.03 17.28
N CYS A 215 3.92 2.88 17.68
CA CYS A 215 3.14 1.77 18.21
C CYS A 215 3.77 1.31 19.53
N THR A 216 2.96 1.30 20.60
CA THR A 216 3.36 0.85 21.93
C THR A 216 2.52 -0.34 22.34
N MET A 217 3.17 -1.41 22.78
CA MET A 217 2.49 -2.64 23.20
C MET A 217 2.61 -2.84 24.71
N ALA A 218 1.48 -3.05 25.39
CA ALA A 218 1.48 -3.48 26.77
C ALA A 218 1.98 -4.94 26.83
N PHE A 219 3.19 -5.16 27.34
CA PHE A 219 3.64 -6.53 27.61
C PHE A 219 2.79 -7.11 28.74
N ARG A 220 1.92 -8.06 28.39
CA ARG A 220 1.23 -8.91 29.38
C ARG A 220 2.01 -10.22 29.44
N PRO A 221 2.59 -10.59 30.61
CA PRO A 221 3.13 -11.93 30.78
C PRO A 221 2.04 -12.94 30.40
N ARG A 222 2.34 -13.89 29.52
CA ARG A 222 1.40 -14.99 29.27
C ARG A 222 1.20 -15.71 30.60
N VAL A 223 -0.02 -15.68 31.11
CA VAL A 223 -0.40 -16.61 32.18
C VAL A 223 -0.46 -17.97 31.49
N SER A 224 0.57 -18.79 31.67
CA SER A 224 0.57 -20.19 31.25
C SER A 224 -0.54 -20.90 32.02
N GLY A 225 -1.67 -21.10 31.33
CA GLY A 225 -2.76 -21.97 31.77
C GLY A 225 -2.61 -23.36 31.19
#